data_AF-A0A1F6IDI2-F1
#
_entry.id   AF-A0A1F6IDI2-F1
#
_cell.length_a   1.000
_cell.length_b   1.000
_cell.length_c   1.000
_cell.angle_alpha   90.00
_cell.angle_beta   90.00
_cell.angle_gamma   90.00
#
_symmetry.space_group_name_H-M   'P 1'
#
loop_
_entity.id
_entity.type
_entity.pdbx_description
1 polymer ?
#
loop_
_entity_poly.entity_id
_entity_poly.type
_entity_poly.pdbx_seq_one_letter_code
_entity_poly.pdbx_strand_id
1 'polypeptide(L)' 'MHTFLLTVSDLLINLSAGWFGAMLIVPNFSKDRGLRKIVILTLDLCAAIVCLVASFMLRNI' A
#
# COMPACT_ATOMS: atom_id res chain seq x y z
N MET A 1 16.32 -18.93 5.24
CA MET A 1 16.03 -17.53 5.63
C MET A 1 15.85 -16.64 4.40
N HIS A 2 16.75 -16.70 3.41
CA HIS A 2 16.69 -15.94 2.16
C HIS A 2 15.37 -16.09 1.37
N THR A 3 14.83 -17.30 1.24
CA THR A 3 13.55 -17.57 0.54
C THR A 3 12.35 -16.97 1.27
N PHE A 4 12.35 -16.98 2.61
CA PHE A 4 11.28 -16.40 3.40
C PHE A 4 11.22 -14.87 3.24
N LEU A 5 12.38 -14.20 3.26
CA LEU A 5 12.47 -12.75 3.06
C LEU A 5 11.99 -12.33 1.66
N LEU A 6 12.28 -13.14 0.63
CA LEU A 6 11.76 -12.93 -0.72
C LEU A 6 10.22 -13.06 -0.76
N THR A 7 9.65 -14.10 -0.16
CA THR A 7 8.19 -14.26 -0.10
C THR A 7 7.50 -13.08 0.59
N VAL A 8 8.09 -12.58 1.69
CA VAL A 8 7.54 -11.42 2.41
C VAL A 8 7.70 -10.14 1.57
N SER A 9 8.82 -9.97 0.86
CA SER A 9 9.00 -8.85 -0.08
C SER A 9 7.95 -8.86 -1.19
N ASP A 10 7.71 -10.01 -1.83
CA ASP A 10 6.69 -10.15 -2.88
C ASP A 10 5.27 -9.90 -2.34
N LEU A 11 4.98 -10.35 -1.11
CA LEU A 11 3.72 -10.04 -0.44
C LEU A 11 3.55 -8.53 -0.21
N LEU A 12 4.59 -7.84 0.26
CA LEU A 12 4.58 -6.40 0.51
C LEU A 12 4.44 -5.59 -0.80
N ILE A 13 5.03 -6.05 -1.90
CA ILE A 13 4.82 -5.47 -3.25
C ILE A 13 3.35 -5.59 -3.65
N ASN A 14 2.77 -6.79 -3.55
CA ASN A 14 1.35 -7.00 -3.89
C ASN A 14 0.42 -6.19 -2.99
N LEU A 15 0.74 -6.08 -1.70
CA LEU A 15 -0.02 -5.25 -0.76
C LEU A 15 0.06 -3.77 -1.13
N SER A 16 1.24 -3.26 -1.53
CA SER A 16 1.39 -1.88 -2.01
C SER A 16 0.51 -1.60 -3.24
N ALA A 17 0.46 -2.53 -4.19
CA ALA A 17 -0.39 -2.42 -5.37
C ALA A 17 -1.88 -2.42 -5.00
N GLY A 18 -2.28 -3.21 -3.99
CA GLY A 18 -3.61 -3.19 -3.41
C GLY A 18 -3.99 -1.81 -2.83
N TRP A 19 -3.10 -1.18 -2.07
CA TRP A 19 -3.32 0.17 -1.52
C TRP A 19 -3.40 1.24 -2.61
N PHE A 20 -2.56 1.17 -3.65
CA PHE A 20 -2.69 2.05 -4.82
C PHE A 20 -4.02 1.83 -5.57
N GLY A 21 -4.50 0.59 -5.66
CA GLY A 21 -5.82 0.28 -6.20
C GLY A 21 -6.95 0.86 -5.36
N ALA A 22 -6.87 0.71 -4.03
CA ALA A 22 -7.82 1.30 -3.09
C ALA A 22 -7.89 2.83 -3.24
N MET A 23 -6.75 3.50 -3.42
CA MET A 23 -6.67 4.94 -3.67
C MET A 23 -7.49 5.40 -4.89
N LEU A 24 -7.67 4.56 -5.91
CA LEU A 24 -8.48 4.86 -7.11
C LEU A 24 -9.95 4.45 -6.95
N ILE A 25 -10.20 3.31 -6.31
CA ILE A 25 -11.54 2.73 -6.16
C ILE A 25 -12.32 3.45 -5.04
N VAL A 26 -11.75 3.56 -3.84
CA VAL A 26 -12.40 4.15 -2.66
C VAL A 26 -12.97 5.55 -2.93
N PRO A 27 -12.28 6.51 -3.57
CA PRO A 27 -12.86 7.82 -3.84
C PRO A 27 -14.03 7.81 -4.84
N ASN A 28 -14.10 6.80 -5.71
CA ASN A 28 -15.13 6.68 -6.74
C ASN A 28 -16.40 5.98 -6.23
N PHE A 29 -16.24 5.04 -5.27
CA PHE A 29 -17.34 4.25 -4.71
C PHE A 29 -17.78 4.70 -3.30
N SER A 30 -16.96 5.45 -2.57
CA SER A 30 -17.35 5.97 -1.26
C SER A 30 -18.28 7.19 -1.39
N LYS A 31 -19.33 7.21 -0.56
CA LYS A 31 -20.21 8.37 -0.38
C LYS A 31 -19.60 9.46 0.52
N ASP A 32 -18.41 9.22 1.08
CA ASP A 32 -17.71 10.19 1.92
C ASP A 32 -17.35 11.47 1.16
N ARG A 33 -17.55 12.62 1.80
CA ARG A 33 -17.31 13.95 1.22
C ARG A 33 -16.20 14.69 1.96
N GLY A 34 -15.50 15.56 1.21
CA GLY A 34 -14.58 16.56 1.76
C GLY A 34 -13.33 15.97 2.46
N LEU A 35 -13.02 16.51 3.64
CA LEU A 35 -11.81 16.20 4.44
C LEU A 35 -11.62 14.71 4.71
N ARG A 36 -12.70 13.98 5.00
CA ARG A 36 -12.61 12.54 5.34
C ARG A 36 -12.09 11.70 4.17
N LYS A 37 -12.52 12.03 2.94
CA LYS A 37 -12.05 11.39 1.70
C LYS A 37 -10.55 11.66 1.46
N ILE A 38 -10.10 12.89 1.72
CA ILE A 38 -8.68 13.26 1.59
C ILE A 38 -7.85 12.52 2.63
N VAL A 39 -8.30 12.46 3.88
CA VAL A 39 -7.59 11.73 4.96
C VAL A 39 -7.46 10.25 4.62
N ILE A 40 -8.54 9.61 4.12
CA ILE A 40 -8.50 8.21 3.69
C ILE A 40 -7.48 8.03 2.56
N LEU A 41 -7.52 8.89 1.53
CA LEU A 41 -6.56 8.84 0.42
C LEU A 41 -5.11 8.98 0.88
N THR A 42 -4.85 9.90 1.81
CA THR A 42 -3.50 10.13 2.35
C THR A 42 -3.02 8.94 3.16
N LEU A 43 -3.91 8.30 3.94
CA LEU A 43 -3.58 7.08 4.67
C LEU A 43 -3.30 5.91 3.74
N ASP A 44 -4.12 5.71 2.70
CA ASP A 44 -3.90 4.68 1.67
C ASP A 44 -2.55 4.90 0.96
N LEU A 45 -2.23 6.15 0.60
CA LEU A 45 -0.96 6.50 -0.03
C LEU A 45 0.24 6.25 0.90
N CYS A 46 0.15 6.65 2.17
CA CYS A 46 1.18 6.38 3.16
C CYS A 46 1.38 4.87 3.36
N ALA A 47 0.30 4.10 3.48
CA ALA A 47 0.37 2.65 3.61
C ALA A 47 1.01 1.99 2.38
N ALA A 48 0.65 2.43 1.17
CA ALA A 48 1.25 1.97 -0.08
C ALA A 48 2.77 2.21 -0.11
N ILE A 49 3.20 3.43 0.23
CA ILE A 49 4.63 3.81 0.26
C ILE A 49 5.38 2.99 1.32
N VAL A 50 4.84 2.85 2.54
CA VAL A 50 5.49 2.07 3.60
C VAL A 50 5.64 0.61 3.18
N CYS A 51 4.61 -0.01 2.58
CA CYS A 51 4.69 -1.37 2.09
C CYS A 51 5.74 -1.52 0.98
N LEU A 52 5.81 -0.56 0.05
CA LEU A 52 6.77 -0.57 -1.04
C LEU A 52 8.22 -0.37 -0.56
N VAL A 53 8.44 0.53 0.39
CA VAL A 53 9.78 0.74 0.98
C VAL A 53 10.21 -0.48 1.77
N ALA A 54 9.30 -1.06 2.59
CA ALA A 54 9.58 -2.27 3.34
C ALA A 54 9.93 -3.45 2.43
N SER A 55 9.23 -3.60 1.29
CA SER A 55 9.55 -4.66 0.32
C SER A 55 10.94 -4.49 -0.28
N PHE A 56 11.31 -3.25 -0.61
CA PHE A 56 12.62 -2.93 -1.18
C PHE A 56 13.75 -3.17 -0.18
N MET A 57 13.55 -2.78 1.09
CA MET A 57 14.51 -3.05 2.15
C MET A 57 14.67 -4.55 2.40
N LEU A 58 13.57 -5.32 2.47
CA LEU A 58 13.64 -6.77 2.68
C LEU A 58 14.30 -7.53 1.54
N ARG A 59 14.19 -7.02 0.31
CA ARG A 59 14.81 -7.64 -0.87
C ARG A 59 16.30 -7.39 -0.97
N ASN A 60 16.78 -6.34 -0.30
CA ASN A 60 18.16 -5.89 -0.32
C ASN A 60 18.96 -6.36 0.92
N ILE A 61 18.33 -7.14 1.80
CA ILE A 61 18.91 -7.84 2.96
C ILE A 61 19.18 -9.28 2.57
#